data_AF-A0A1B9PGL6-F1
#
_entry.id   AF-A0A1B9PGL6-F1
#
_cell.length_a   1.000
_cell.length_b   1.000
_cell.length_c   1.000
_cell.angle_alpha   90.00
_cell.angle_beta   90.00
_cell.angle_gamma   90.00
#
_symmetry.space_group_name_H-M   'P 1'
#
loop_
_entity.id
_entity.type
_entity.pdbx_description
1 polymer ?
#
loop_
_entity_poly.entity_id
_entity_poly.type
_entity_poly.pdbx_seq_one_letter_code
_entity_poly.pdbx_strand_id
1 'polypeptide(L)' 'MTYKKVQEYVKREYNFSVKSCWIAHIKELNGIKMKQAPNRLSSTERKYPCPEEKILVVKNAMKKFGLI' A
#
# COMPACT_ATOMS: atom_id res chain seq x y z
N MET A 1 2.63 -10.05 10.82
CA MET A 1 2.97 -8.61 10.62
C MET A 1 1.95 -8.02 9.67
N THR A 2 1.13 -7.09 10.17
CA THR A 2 -0.21 -6.85 9.62
C THR A 2 -0.30 -5.47 9.00
N TYR A 3 -0.97 -5.35 7.86
CA TYR A 3 -1.27 -4.06 7.20
C TYR A 3 -1.83 -3.00 8.15
N LYS A 4 -2.51 -3.41 9.23
CA LYS A 4 -2.94 -2.54 10.34
C LYS A 4 -1.81 -1.68 10.92
N LYS A 5 -0.60 -2.22 11.15
CA LYS A 5 0.51 -1.43 11.73
C LYS A 5 0.93 -0.26 10.83
N VAL A 6 0.98 -0.50 9.52
CA VAL A 6 1.28 0.56 8.54
C VAL A 6 0.15 1.58 8.51
N GLN A 7 -1.11 1.12 8.53
CA GLN A 7 -2.28 2.02 8.56
C GLN A 7 -2.30 2.89 9.82
N GLU A 8 -2.03 2.32 10.99
CA GLU A 8 -1.95 3.05 12.26
C GLU A 8 -0.78 4.04 12.28
N TYR A 9 0.39 3.63 11.79
CA TYR A 9 1.56 4.50 11.68
C TYR A 9 1.27 5.73 10.81
N VAL A 10 0.72 5.51 9.61
CA VAL A 10 0.39 6.60 8.69
C VAL A 10 -0.74 7.47 9.24
N LYS A 11 -1.74 6.86 9.90
CA LYS A 11 -2.80 7.61 10.56
C LYS A 11 -2.27 8.47 11.70
N ARG A 12 -1.25 8.03 12.44
CA ARG A 12 -0.64 8.78 13.54
C ARG A 12 0.27 9.90 13.04
N GLU A 13 1.11 9.65 12.04
CA GLU A 13 2.03 10.68 11.52
C GLU A 13 1.34 11.69 10.59
N TYR A 14 0.48 11.20 9.69
CA TYR A 14 -0.07 12.00 8.60
C TYR A 14 -1.58 12.23 8.70
N ASN A 15 -2.21 11.77 9.78
CA ASN A 15 -3.64 11.96 10.05
C ASN A 15 -4.58 11.41 8.96
N PHE A 16 -4.11 10.50 8.10
CA PHE A 16 -4.91 9.85 7.07
C PHE A 16 -4.78 8.33 7.08
N SER A 17 -5.83 7.65 6.63
CA SER A 17 -5.88 6.18 6.61
C SER A 17 -5.52 5.63 5.24
N VAL A 18 -4.63 4.63 5.22
CA VAL A 18 -4.13 4.00 3.99
C VAL A 18 -5.03 2.85 3.58
N LYS A 19 -5.40 2.78 2.31
CA LYS A 19 -6.15 1.64 1.77
C LYS A 19 -5.22 0.46 1.48
N SER A 20 -5.71 -0.76 1.69
CA SER A 20 -4.98 -1.99 1.38
C SER A 20 -4.57 -2.07 -0.10
N CYS A 21 -5.36 -1.50 -1.02
CA CYS A 21 -5.01 -1.43 -2.44
C CYS A 21 -3.74 -0.60 -2.73
N TRP A 22 -3.44 0.40 -1.91
CA TRP A 22 -2.22 1.22 -2.06
C TRP A 22 -0.99 0.46 -1.56
N ILE A 23 -1.12 -0.23 -0.43
CA ILE A 23 -0.08 -1.14 0.07
C ILE A 23 0.20 -2.24 -0.97
N ALA A 24 -0.86 -2.75 -1.60
CA ALA A 24 -0.74 -3.75 -2.65
C ALA A 24 0.08 -3.21 -3.83
N HIS A 25 -0.28 -2.02 -4.31
CA HIS A 25 0.42 -1.33 -5.38
C HIS A 25 1.91 -1.11 -5.07
N ILE A 26 2.25 -0.60 -3.89
CA ILE A 26 3.64 -0.26 -3.53
C ILE A 26 4.55 -1.49 -3.51
N LYS A 27 4.03 -2.63 -3.05
CA LYS A 27 4.77 -3.90 -3.10
C LYS A 27 4.97 -4.37 -4.54
N GLU A 28 3.95 -4.27 -5.40
CA GLU A 28 4.12 -4.56 -6.83
C GLU A 28 5.19 -3.65 -7.45
N LEU A 29 5.20 -2.35 -7.11
CA LEU A 29 6.23 -1.39 -7.56
C LEU A 29 7.64 -1.74 -7.06
N ASN A 30 7.77 -2.37 -5.89
CA ASN A 30 9.06 -2.85 -5.38
C ASN A 30 9.38 -4.29 -5.83
N GLY A 31 8.65 -4.85 -6.80
CA GLY A 31 8.93 -6.18 -7.35
C GLY A 31 8.45 -7.36 -6.50
N ILE A 32 7.68 -7.12 -5.44
CA ILE A 32 7.09 -8.18 -4.63
C ILE A 32 5.84 -8.70 -5.36
N LYS A 33 5.94 -9.90 -5.93
CA LYS A 33 4.80 -10.60 -6.54
C LYS A 33 3.73 -10.88 -5.48
N MET A 34 2.63 -10.13 -5.54
CA MET A 34 1.44 -10.46 -4.75
C MET A 34 0.47 -11.32 -5.54
N LYS A 35 -0.17 -12.25 -4.84
CA LYS A 35 -1.32 -12.97 -5.37
C LYS A 35 -2.41 -11.96 -5.74
N GLN A 36 -2.96 -12.11 -6.94
CA GLN A 36 -4.09 -11.30 -7.37
C GLN A 36 -5.25 -11.53 -6.41
N ALA A 37 -5.89 -10.44 -5.97
CA ALA A 37 -7.09 -10.55 -5.16
C ALA A 37 -8.19 -11.26 -5.98
N PRO A 38 -8.94 -12.21 -5.39
CA PRO A 38 -9.95 -13.00 -6.11
C PRO A 38 -11.08 -12.13 -6.68
N ASN A 39 -11.31 -10.95 -6.10
CA ASN A 39 -12.34 -10.00 -6.55
C ASN A 39 -11.83 -8.98 -7.58
N ARG A 40 -10.65 -9.21 -8.17
CA ARG A 40 -10.08 -8.31 -9.19
C ARG A 40 -10.63 -8.69 -10.56
N LEU A 41 -11.65 -7.95 -11.02
CA LEU A 41 -12.24 -8.11 -12.36
C LEU A 41 -11.28 -7.73 -13.50
N SER A 42 -10.39 -6.76 -13.28
CA SER A 42 -9.42 -6.29 -14.28
C SER A 42 -8.01 -6.17 -13.68
N SER A 43 -7.03 -6.82 -14.31
CA SER A 43 -5.61 -6.72 -13.90
C SER A 43 -5.01 -5.35 -14.23
N THR A 44 -5.57 -4.64 -15.21
CA THR A 44 -4.96 -3.47 -15.85
C THR A 44 -5.48 -2.15 -15.30
N GLU A 45 -6.76 -2.08 -14.92
CA GLU A 45 -7.38 -0.85 -14.41
C GLU A 45 -7.43 -0.83 -12.88
N ARG A 46 -6.63 0.03 -12.26
CA ARG A 46 -6.80 0.35 -10.85
C ARG A 46 -7.85 1.44 -10.70
N LYS A 47 -8.99 1.08 -10.13
CA LYS A 47 -10.13 1.99 -9.82
C LYS A 47 -9.75 3.21 -8.96
N TYR A 48 -8.65 3.13 -8.21
CA TYR A 48 -8.13 4.23 -7.40
C TYR A 48 -6.63 4.40 -7.65
N PRO A 49 -6.21 5.36 -8.49
CA PRO A 49 -4.82 5.75 -8.55
C PRO A 49 -4.39 6.24 -7.16
N CYS A 50 -3.26 5.73 -6.67
CA CYS A 50 -2.70 6.22 -5.41
C CYS A 50 -1.90 7.50 -5.72
N PRO A 51 -2.22 8.64 -5.11
CA PRO A 51 -1.43 9.85 -5.30
C PRO A 51 -0.01 9.61 -4.80
N GLU A 52 0.98 10.08 -5.57
CA GLU A 52 2.40 9.78 -5.37
C GLU A 52 2.90 10.21 -3.98
N GLU A 53 2.40 11.32 -3.46
CA GLU A 53 2.69 11.79 -2.10
C GLU A 53 2.32 10.75 -1.04
N LYS A 54 1.16 10.10 -1.18
CA LYS A 54 0.72 9.03 -0.26
C LYS A 54 1.45 7.72 -0.52
N ILE A 55 1.84 7.45 -1.76
CA ILE A 55 2.68 6.30 -2.11
C ILE A 55 4.01 6.40 -1.35
N LEU A 56 4.65 7.57 -1.37
CA LEU A 56 5.96 7.77 -0.75
C LEU A 56 5.89 7.57 0.77
N VAL A 57 4.84 8.13 1.41
CA VAL A 57 4.60 7.97 2.85
C VAL A 57 4.43 6.50 3.23
N VAL A 58 3.57 5.78 2.50
CA VAL A 58 3.32 4.36 2.77
C VAL A 58 4.55 3.51 2.46
N LYS A 59 5.29 3.82 1.39
CA LYS A 59 6.55 3.17 1.06
C LYS A 59 7.57 3.34 2.18
N ASN A 60 7.72 4.56 2.70
CA ASN A 60 8.65 4.83 3.79
C ASN A 60 8.25 4.10 5.08
N ALA A 61 6.95 4.10 5.40
CA ALA A 61 6.42 3.31 6.52
C ALA A 61 6.70 1.81 6.33
N MET A 62 6.43 1.26 5.14
CA MET A 62 6.69 -0.16 4.84
C MET A 62 8.17 -0.52 4.95
N LYS A 63 9.07 0.35 4.46
CA LYS A 63 10.52 0.19 4.58
C LYS A 63 10.96 0.18 6.05
N LYS A 64 10.39 1.07 6.88
CA LYS A 64 10.66 1.13 8.33
C LYS A 64 10.24 -0.15 9.07
N PHE A 65 9.22 -0.84 8.57
CA PHE A 65 8.76 -2.14 9.10
C PHE A 65 9.39 -3.36 8.40
N GLY A 66 10.30 -3.18 7.44
CA GLY A 66 10.92 -4.28 6.68
C GLY A 66 9.94 -5.08 5.81
N LEU A 67 8.88 -4.42 5.32
CA LEU A 67 7.85 -5.04 4.47
C LEU A 67 8.19 -4.99 2.96
N ILE A 68 9.19 -4.19 2.60
CA ILE A 68 9.78 -3.98 1.26
C ILE A 68 11.28 -3.75 1.40
#